data_AF-A0A0L0VBX8-F1
#
_entry.id   AF-A0A0L0VBX8-F1
#
_cell.length_a   1.000
_cell.length_b   1.000
_cell.length_c   1.000
_cell.angle_alpha   90.00
_cell.angle_beta   90.00
_cell.angle_gamma   90.00
#
_symmetry.space_group_name_H-M   'P 1'
#
loop_
_entity.id
_entity.type
_entity.pdbx_description
1 polymer ?
#
loop_
_entity_poly.entity_id
_entity_poly.type
_entity_poly.pdbx_seq_one_letter_code
_entity_poly.pdbx_strand_id
1 'polypeptide(L)'
;MSLDDAFWNDGLFYHSDAPWAIDANVRQGFTCILVLSQIQEEFELIAQELVRAMSWAISYHDQLTQSIAYLRERVSLMKRGVDEVPRDHFGEINLFNVSRRDKAKLIRMELEDRLSSHNEIIQGWSDDFLWLWGHCQPLANPDFLATWRDAIKNLPPDKYSISGDPVNDNDDNWEDEILVAVAEDGEDADVVASNVEDEGHD
;
A
#
# COMPACT_ATOMS: atom_id res chain seq x y z
N MET A 1 -33.56 -2.63 -11.02
CA MET A 1 -32.93 -2.14 -12.26
C MET A 1 -33.73 -2.65 -13.44
N SER A 2 -34.01 -1.81 -14.43
CA SER A 2 -34.68 -2.20 -15.68
C SER A 2 -33.67 -2.75 -16.68
N LEU A 3 -34.11 -3.64 -17.58
CA LEU A 3 -33.30 -4.22 -18.66
C LEU A 3 -32.79 -3.17 -19.68
N ASP A 4 -33.35 -1.96 -19.64
CA ASP A 4 -32.91 -0.83 -20.48
C ASP A 4 -31.69 -0.09 -19.91
N ASP A 5 -31.15 -0.49 -18.76
CA ASP A 5 -29.92 0.10 -18.22
C ASP A 5 -28.76 -0.11 -19.21
N ALA A 6 -27.92 0.91 -19.40
CA ALA A 6 -26.75 0.83 -20.26
C ALA A 6 -25.78 -0.28 -19.81
N PHE A 7 -25.81 -0.64 -18.53
CA PHE A 7 -25.11 -1.80 -17.99
C PHE A 7 -25.56 -3.14 -18.60
N TRP A 8 -26.86 -3.27 -18.96
CA TRP A 8 -27.46 -4.51 -19.53
C TRP A 8 -27.52 -4.50 -21.07
N ASN A 9 -27.13 -3.41 -21.73
CA ASN A 9 -27.32 -3.19 -23.17
C ASN A 9 -25.98 -3.08 -23.92
N ASP A 10 -25.08 -4.01 -23.63
CA ASP A 10 -23.77 -4.21 -24.26
C ASP A 10 -23.83 -5.01 -25.58
N GLY A 11 -25.05 -5.23 -26.10
CA GLY A 11 -25.28 -5.86 -27.40
C GLY A 11 -25.39 -7.38 -27.36
N LEU A 12 -25.39 -8.03 -26.20
CA LEU A 12 -25.60 -9.48 -26.07
C LEU A 12 -27.08 -9.91 -26.17
N PHE A 13 -28.01 -9.03 -25.80
CA PHE A 13 -29.46 -9.33 -25.82
C PHE A 13 -30.15 -9.08 -27.18
N TYR A 14 -29.40 -8.86 -28.27
CA TYR A 14 -29.98 -8.55 -29.59
C TYR A 14 -30.96 -9.60 -30.16
N HIS A 15 -30.97 -10.82 -29.61
CA HIS A 15 -31.88 -11.89 -30.02
C HIS A 15 -33.23 -11.88 -29.31
N SER A 16 -33.38 -11.19 -28.18
CA SER A 16 -34.67 -11.13 -27.48
C SER A 16 -35.70 -10.31 -28.28
N ASP A 17 -35.25 -9.38 -29.12
CA ASP A 17 -36.09 -8.58 -30.02
C ASP A 17 -36.01 -9.02 -31.49
N ALA A 18 -35.43 -10.20 -31.76
CA ALA A 18 -35.32 -10.68 -33.12
C ALA A 18 -36.69 -11.01 -33.74
N PRO A 19 -36.89 -10.81 -35.07
CA PRO A 19 -38.19 -11.00 -35.72
C PRO A 19 -38.79 -12.40 -35.60
N TRP A 20 -37.96 -13.40 -35.25
CA TRP A 20 -38.35 -14.80 -35.07
C TRP A 20 -38.72 -15.16 -33.61
N ALA A 21 -38.46 -14.30 -32.64
CA ALA A 21 -38.78 -14.49 -31.21
C ALA A 21 -40.19 -13.97 -30.87
N ILE A 22 -41.21 -14.48 -31.57
CA ILE A 22 -42.59 -13.95 -31.51
C ILE A 22 -43.32 -14.38 -30.21
N ASP A 23 -42.97 -15.53 -29.63
CA ASP A 23 -43.58 -16.05 -28.41
C ASP A 23 -42.95 -15.43 -27.15
N ALA A 24 -43.79 -14.87 -26.27
CA ALA A 24 -43.34 -14.19 -25.06
C ALA A 24 -42.64 -15.12 -24.06
N ASN A 25 -43.06 -16.38 -23.95
CA ASN A 25 -42.43 -17.34 -23.05
C ASN A 25 -41.07 -17.81 -23.58
N VAL A 26 -40.96 -18.00 -24.90
CA VAL A 26 -39.69 -18.32 -25.56
C VAL A 26 -38.67 -17.20 -25.37
N ARG A 27 -39.07 -15.94 -25.56
CA ARG A 27 -38.23 -14.77 -25.31
C ARG A 27 -37.80 -14.67 -23.85
N GLN A 28 -38.72 -14.93 -22.91
CA GLN A 28 -38.40 -14.98 -21.49
C GLN A 28 -37.39 -16.11 -21.18
N GLY A 29 -37.55 -17.29 -21.78
CA GLY A 29 -36.63 -18.40 -21.64
C GLY A 29 -35.22 -18.07 -22.13
N PHE A 30 -35.09 -17.49 -23.33
CA PHE A 30 -33.80 -17.02 -23.85
C PHE A 30 -33.17 -15.97 -22.94
N THR A 31 -33.96 -15.02 -22.45
CA THR A 31 -33.48 -13.99 -21.51
C THR A 31 -32.95 -14.63 -20.23
N CYS A 32 -33.67 -15.59 -19.63
CA CYS A 32 -33.20 -16.30 -18.44
C CYS A 32 -31.88 -17.04 -18.69
N ILE A 33 -31.71 -17.70 -19.84
CA ILE A 33 -30.46 -18.40 -20.20
C ILE A 33 -29.30 -17.41 -20.34
N LEU A 34 -29.51 -16.29 -21.02
CA LEU A 34 -28.47 -15.25 -21.20
C LEU A 34 -28.06 -14.62 -19.86
N VAL A 35 -29.03 -14.33 -18.99
CA VAL A 35 -28.76 -13.83 -17.64
C VAL A 35 -27.96 -14.86 -16.83
N LEU A 36 -28.30 -16.15 -16.93
CA LEU A 36 -27.53 -17.20 -16.25
C LEU A 36 -26.08 -17.29 -16.76
N SER A 37 -25.86 -17.19 -18.07
CA SER A 37 -24.50 -17.19 -18.63
C SER A 37 -23.70 -15.97 -18.19
N GLN A 38 -24.34 -14.80 -18.11
CA GLN A 38 -23.68 -13.59 -17.63
C GLN A 38 -23.32 -13.70 -16.15
N ILE A 39 -24.24 -14.17 -15.31
CA ILE A 39 -23.94 -14.39 -13.89
C ILE A 39 -22.73 -15.31 -13.73
N GLN A 40 -22.64 -16.37 -14.54
CA GLN A 40 -21.49 -17.27 -14.54
C GLN A 40 -20.18 -16.55 -14.92
N GLU A 41 -20.19 -15.72 -15.96
CA GLU A 41 -19.04 -14.91 -16.37
C GLU A 41 -18.63 -13.91 -15.28
N GLU A 42 -19.58 -13.21 -14.67
CA GLU A 42 -19.32 -12.28 -13.57
C GLU A 42 -18.69 -12.98 -12.36
N PHE A 43 -19.15 -14.19 -12.02
CA PHE A 43 -18.52 -15.00 -10.98
C PHE A 43 -17.08 -15.35 -11.32
N GLU A 44 -16.78 -15.67 -12.58
CA GLU A 44 -15.41 -15.94 -13.04
C GLU A 44 -14.53 -14.68 -13.00
N LEU A 45 -15.07 -13.51 -13.32
CA LEU A 45 -14.36 -12.23 -13.20
C LEU A 45 -14.07 -11.88 -11.74
N ILE A 46 -15.05 -12.03 -10.84
CA ILE A 46 -14.87 -11.85 -9.39
C ILE A 46 -13.80 -12.82 -8.87
N ALA A 47 -13.80 -14.07 -9.34
CA ALA A 47 -12.79 -15.06 -8.99
C ALA A 47 -11.38 -14.61 -9.39
N GLN A 48 -11.21 -14.07 -10.60
CA GLN A 48 -9.93 -13.57 -11.09
C GLN A 48 -9.45 -12.36 -10.30
N GLU A 49 -10.33 -11.39 -10.04
CA GLU A 49 -9.99 -10.19 -9.26
C GLU A 49 -9.70 -10.52 -7.79
N LEU A 50 -10.38 -11.53 -7.21
CA LEU A 50 -10.04 -12.04 -5.88
C LEU A 50 -8.60 -12.58 -5.83
N VAL A 51 -8.21 -13.43 -6.79
CA VAL A 51 -6.85 -13.97 -6.89
C VAL A 51 -5.84 -12.84 -7.06
N ARG A 52 -6.18 -11.83 -7.88
CA ARG A 52 -5.33 -10.67 -8.12
C ARG A 52 -5.13 -9.84 -6.85
N ALA A 53 -6.20 -9.59 -6.09
CA ALA A 53 -6.15 -8.87 -4.83
C ALA A 53 -5.32 -9.61 -3.77
N MET A 54 -5.54 -10.92 -3.61
CA MET A 54 -4.74 -11.78 -2.73
C MET A 54 -3.26 -11.80 -3.13
N SER A 55 -2.97 -11.93 -4.42
CA SER A 55 -1.60 -11.96 -4.94
C SER A 55 -0.89 -10.62 -4.72
N TRP A 56 -1.59 -9.50 -4.93
CA TRP A 56 -1.08 -8.16 -4.63
C TRP A 56 -0.77 -8.02 -3.15
N ALA A 57 -1.69 -8.44 -2.28
CA ALA A 57 -1.53 -8.35 -0.84
C ALA A 57 -0.28 -9.11 -0.35
N ILE A 58 -0.10 -10.35 -0.78
CA ILE A 58 1.08 -11.17 -0.46
C ILE A 58 2.36 -10.52 -1.00
N SER A 59 2.37 -10.16 -2.29
CA SER A 59 3.56 -9.61 -2.95
C SER A 59 3.99 -8.27 -2.35
N TYR A 60 3.04 -7.42 -1.98
CA TYR A 60 3.31 -6.11 -1.38
C TYR A 60 3.85 -6.26 0.05
N HIS A 61 3.30 -7.19 0.84
CA HIS A 61 3.83 -7.53 2.16
C HIS A 61 5.29 -7.98 2.09
N ASP A 62 5.60 -8.88 1.14
CA ASP A 62 6.96 -9.37 0.92
C ASP A 62 7.93 -8.26 0.51
N GLN A 63 7.50 -7.38 -0.40
CA GLN A 63 8.31 -6.22 -0.83
C GLN A 63 8.62 -5.27 0.33
N LEU A 64 7.63 -4.97 1.17
CA LEU A 64 7.82 -4.13 2.36
C LEU A 64 8.79 -4.79 3.34
N THR A 65 8.58 -6.06 3.66
CA THR A 65 9.42 -6.81 4.60
C THR A 65 10.87 -6.89 4.13
N GLN A 66 11.10 -7.19 2.85
CA GLN A 66 12.43 -7.23 2.25
C GLN A 66 13.11 -5.85 2.28
N SER A 67 12.36 -4.79 1.94
CA SER A 67 12.87 -3.41 1.95
C SER A 67 13.26 -2.94 3.36
N ILE A 68 12.43 -3.27 4.37
CA ILE A 68 12.71 -2.97 5.78
C ILE A 68 13.97 -3.71 6.24
N ALA A 69 14.09 -5.01 5.94
CA ALA A 69 15.26 -5.81 6.29
C ALA A 69 16.54 -5.26 5.64
N TYR A 70 16.46 -4.90 4.37
CA TYR A 70 17.56 -4.26 3.62
C TYR A 70 18.02 -2.96 4.29
N LEU A 71 17.08 -2.05 4.58
CA LEU A 71 17.40 -0.76 5.20
C LEU A 71 17.94 -0.93 6.62
N ARG A 72 17.44 -1.92 7.38
CA ARG A 72 17.92 -2.24 8.73
C ARG A 72 19.38 -2.70 8.74
N GLU A 73 19.75 -3.61 7.84
CA GLU A 73 21.15 -4.04 7.70
C GLU A 73 22.04 -2.88 7.30
N ARG A 74 21.56 -2.07 6.34
CA ARG A 74 22.30 -0.93 5.83
C ARG A 74 22.59 0.13 6.90
N VAL A 75 21.60 0.47 7.73
CA VAL A 75 21.79 1.38 8.88
C VAL A 75 22.82 0.80 9.85
N SER A 76 22.81 -0.51 10.08
CA SER A 76 23.77 -1.20 10.94
C SER A 76 25.21 -1.15 10.37
N LEU A 77 25.37 -1.35 9.06
CA LEU A 77 26.65 -1.22 8.36
C LEU A 77 27.22 0.20 8.45
N MET A 78 26.38 1.22 8.21
CA MET A 78 26.79 2.63 8.33
C MET A 78 27.19 2.99 9.78
N LYS A 79 26.49 2.45 10.79
CA LYS A 79 26.84 2.68 12.20
C LYS A 79 28.20 2.09 12.58
N ARG A 80 28.59 0.96 11.98
CA ARG A 80 29.85 0.27 12.26
C ARG A 80 31.06 0.89 11.55
N GLY A 81 30.85 1.85 10.65
CA GLY A 81 31.93 2.49 9.89
C GLY A 81 32.65 1.53 8.93
N VAL A 82 31.96 0.48 8.49
CA VAL A 82 32.46 -0.41 7.42
C VAL A 82 32.57 0.42 6.12
N ASP A 83 33.56 0.12 5.27
CA ASP A 83 33.82 0.70 3.93
C ASP A 83 32.61 1.38 3.27
N GLU A 84 32.87 2.48 2.53
CA GLU A 84 31.86 3.30 1.83
C GLU A 84 30.68 2.46 1.34
N VAL A 85 29.60 2.47 2.13
CA VAL A 85 28.39 1.72 1.78
C VAL A 85 27.96 2.18 0.37
N PRO A 86 27.66 1.29 -0.59
CA PRO A 86 27.36 1.69 -1.96
C PRO A 86 26.08 2.51 -2.08
N ARG A 87 26.12 3.62 -2.85
CA ARG A 87 24.95 4.47 -3.12
C ARG A 87 23.82 3.63 -3.76
N ASP A 88 22.60 3.93 -3.34
CA ASP A 88 21.37 3.28 -3.79
C ASP A 88 20.29 4.33 -4.04
N HIS A 89 19.18 3.89 -4.62
CA HIS A 89 18.04 4.76 -4.92
C HIS A 89 17.47 5.43 -3.66
N PHE A 90 17.55 4.80 -2.48
CA PHE A 90 17.10 5.40 -1.22
C PHE A 90 17.99 6.58 -0.79
N GLY A 91 19.30 6.48 -1.00
CA GLY A 91 20.24 7.58 -0.73
C GLY A 91 20.12 8.75 -1.71
N GLU A 92 19.61 8.49 -2.92
CA GLU A 92 19.36 9.50 -3.97
C GLU A 92 18.11 10.34 -3.69
N ILE A 93 17.22 9.91 -2.79
CA ILE A 93 16.05 10.68 -2.38
C ILE A 93 16.51 12.00 -1.76
N ASN A 94 16.09 13.12 -2.33
CA ASN A 94 16.45 14.44 -1.85
C ASN A 94 15.58 14.85 -0.64
N LEU A 95 16.08 14.54 0.55
CA LEU A 95 15.57 15.02 1.83
C LEU A 95 16.59 16.01 2.40
N PHE A 96 16.61 17.25 1.88
CA PHE A 96 17.62 18.28 2.19
C PHE A 96 18.13 18.25 3.64
N ASN A 97 19.45 18.43 3.82
CA ASN A 97 20.14 18.42 5.13
C ASN A 97 20.05 17.12 5.96
N VAL A 98 19.47 16.04 5.43
CA VAL A 98 19.43 14.74 6.12
C VAL A 98 20.61 13.86 5.70
N SER A 99 21.35 13.32 6.69
CA SER A 99 22.44 12.38 6.41
C SER A 99 21.89 11.11 5.75
N ARG A 100 22.70 10.45 4.93
CA ARG A 100 22.28 9.21 4.24
C ARG A 100 21.84 8.10 5.19
N ARG A 101 22.44 8.01 6.38
CA ARG A 101 22.05 7.07 7.43
C ARG A 101 20.65 7.42 7.96
N ASP A 102 20.41 8.69 8.21
CA ASP A 102 19.15 9.15 8.77
C ASP A 102 18.03 9.06 7.74
N LYS A 103 18.31 9.30 6.45
CA LYS A 103 17.37 8.99 5.34
C LYS A 103 16.96 7.51 5.35
N ALA A 104 17.93 6.59 5.43
CA ALA A 104 17.64 5.16 5.47
C ALA A 104 16.83 4.76 6.71
N LYS A 105 17.08 5.40 7.86
CA LYS A 105 16.30 5.21 9.09
C LYS A 105 14.85 5.70 8.92
N LEU A 106 14.67 6.92 8.41
CA LEU A 106 13.35 7.52 8.16
C LEU A 106 12.52 6.69 7.20
N ILE A 107 13.10 6.30 6.05
CA ILE A 107 12.40 5.48 5.07
C ILE A 107 12.02 4.14 5.67
N ARG A 108 12.90 3.51 6.46
CA ARG A 108 12.58 2.25 7.14
C ARG A 108 11.38 2.40 8.07
N MET A 109 11.33 3.47 8.87
CA MET A 109 10.22 3.73 9.79
C MET A 109 8.90 3.94 9.04
N GLU A 110 8.91 4.73 7.96
CA GLU A 110 7.73 4.87 7.08
C GLU A 110 7.29 3.52 6.51
N LEU A 111 8.23 2.68 6.06
CA LEU A 111 7.88 1.34 5.55
C LEU A 111 7.34 0.42 6.64
N GLU A 112 7.81 0.52 7.88
CA GLU A 112 7.29 -0.21 9.04
C GLU A 112 5.85 0.23 9.40
N ASP A 113 5.54 1.52 9.25
CA ASP A 113 4.17 2.06 9.38
C ASP A 113 3.26 1.57 8.24
N ARG A 114 3.73 1.65 6.99
CA ARG A 114 3.00 1.12 5.83
C ARG A 114 2.73 -0.37 5.93
N LEU A 115 3.70 -1.14 6.43
CA LEU A 115 3.52 -2.57 6.68
C LEU A 115 2.45 -2.83 7.73
N SER A 116 2.39 -2.00 8.79
CA SER A 116 1.35 -2.11 9.81
C SER A 116 -0.04 -1.85 9.23
N SER A 117 -0.20 -0.74 8.50
CA SER A 117 -1.45 -0.39 7.80
C SER A 117 -1.88 -1.48 6.80
N HIS A 118 -0.93 -2.04 6.06
CA HIS A 118 -1.19 -3.12 5.11
C HIS A 118 -1.67 -4.39 5.80
N ASN A 119 -1.06 -4.75 6.94
CA ASN A 119 -1.45 -5.93 7.71
C ASN A 119 -2.89 -5.82 8.23
N GLU A 120 -3.31 -4.63 8.67
CA GLU A 120 -4.69 -4.37 9.11
C GLU A 120 -5.68 -4.58 7.95
N ILE A 121 -5.36 -4.08 6.75
CA ILE A 121 -6.21 -4.26 5.56
C ILE A 121 -6.34 -5.75 5.22
N ILE A 122 -5.23 -6.48 5.18
CA ILE A 122 -5.24 -7.91 4.84
C ILE A 122 -6.02 -8.71 5.89
N GLN A 123 -5.84 -8.42 7.18
CA GLN A 123 -6.60 -9.07 8.25
C GLN A 123 -8.09 -8.80 8.11
N GLY A 124 -8.48 -7.55 7.83
CA GLY A 124 -9.88 -7.18 7.59
C GLY A 124 -10.50 -7.86 6.38
N TRP A 125 -9.71 -8.19 5.35
CA TRP A 125 -10.20 -8.88 4.15
C TRP A 125 -10.32 -10.40 4.32
N SER A 126 -9.62 -11.01 5.27
CA SER A 126 -9.42 -12.46 5.34
C SER A 126 -10.72 -13.26 5.27
N ASP A 127 -11.71 -12.94 6.08
CA ASP A 127 -12.95 -13.71 6.15
C ASP A 127 -13.80 -13.57 4.88
N ASP A 128 -13.95 -12.34 4.37
CA ASP A 128 -14.67 -12.06 3.13
C ASP A 128 -14.00 -12.74 1.93
N PHE A 129 -12.67 -12.73 1.89
CA PHE A 129 -11.89 -13.33 0.82
C PHE A 129 -11.95 -14.86 0.85
N LEU A 130 -11.94 -15.47 2.05
CA LEU A 130 -12.16 -16.91 2.21
C LEU A 130 -13.59 -17.31 1.84
N TRP A 131 -14.57 -16.46 2.15
CA TRP A 131 -15.96 -16.66 1.73
C TRP A 131 -16.08 -16.60 0.21
N LEU A 132 -15.58 -15.53 -0.44
CA LEU A 132 -15.58 -15.39 -1.89
C LEU A 132 -14.84 -16.54 -2.58
N TRP A 133 -13.72 -16.99 -2.03
CA TRP A 133 -12.97 -18.13 -2.56
C TRP A 133 -13.83 -19.39 -2.66
N GLY A 134 -14.63 -19.68 -1.61
CA GLY A 134 -15.52 -20.84 -1.59
C GLY A 134 -16.70 -20.76 -2.55
N HIS A 135 -17.06 -19.56 -3.02
CA HIS A 135 -18.25 -19.32 -3.85
C HIS A 135 -17.93 -19.02 -5.32
N CYS A 136 -16.77 -18.41 -5.59
CA CYS A 136 -16.43 -17.90 -6.93
C CYS A 136 -15.38 -18.76 -7.65
N GLN A 137 -14.63 -19.63 -6.98
CA GLN A 137 -13.57 -20.43 -7.62
C GLN A 137 -14.08 -21.83 -8.03
N PRO A 138 -14.44 -22.06 -9.30
CA PRO A 138 -14.88 -23.39 -9.77
C PRO A 138 -13.72 -24.39 -9.83
N LEU A 139 -12.48 -23.93 -10.02
CA LEU A 139 -11.27 -24.76 -9.93
C LEU A 139 -10.50 -24.42 -8.65
N ALA A 140 -10.55 -25.34 -7.68
CA ALA A 140 -9.79 -25.18 -6.45
C ALA A 140 -8.27 -25.13 -6.74
N ASN A 141 -7.61 -24.05 -6.33
CA ASN A 141 -6.16 -23.97 -6.22
C ASN A 141 -5.75 -24.04 -4.74
N PRO A 142 -5.60 -25.25 -4.17
CA PRO A 142 -5.36 -25.42 -2.74
C PRO A 142 -4.01 -24.86 -2.30
N ASP A 143 -3.01 -24.87 -3.19
CA ASP A 143 -1.66 -24.38 -2.89
C ASP A 143 -1.65 -22.85 -2.73
N PHE A 144 -2.37 -22.14 -3.60
CA PHE A 144 -2.52 -20.69 -3.49
C PHE A 144 -3.27 -20.31 -2.20
N LEU A 145 -4.35 -21.03 -1.88
CA LEU A 145 -5.11 -20.79 -0.65
C LEU A 145 -4.28 -21.09 0.61
N ALA A 146 -3.42 -22.12 0.56
CA ALA A 146 -2.47 -22.39 1.65
C ALA A 146 -1.48 -21.23 1.81
N THR A 147 -0.94 -20.71 0.70
CA THR A 147 -0.05 -19.54 0.70
C THR A 147 -0.72 -18.31 1.34
N TRP A 148 -1.98 -18.04 0.98
CA TRP A 148 -2.77 -16.97 1.62
C TRP A 148 -2.91 -17.19 3.12
N ARG A 149 -3.34 -18.39 3.56
CA ARG A 149 -3.51 -18.69 4.98
C ARG A 149 -2.21 -18.58 5.77
N ASP A 150 -1.11 -19.02 5.20
CA ASP A 150 0.21 -18.89 5.80
C ASP A 150 0.60 -17.40 5.90
N ALA A 151 0.31 -16.59 4.89
CA ALA A 151 0.53 -15.14 4.95
C ALA A 151 -0.25 -14.51 6.10
N ILE A 152 -1.56 -14.79 6.25
CA ILE A 152 -2.39 -14.29 7.36
C ILE A 152 -1.88 -14.75 8.72
N LYS A 153 -1.54 -16.03 8.85
CA LYS A 153 -1.11 -16.62 10.12
C LYS A 153 0.21 -16.03 10.61
N ASN A 154 1.08 -15.65 9.70
CA ASN A 154 2.40 -15.08 10.00
C ASN A 154 2.36 -13.57 10.24
N LEU A 155 1.19 -12.91 10.10
CA LEU A 155 1.06 -11.50 10.42
C LEU A 155 1.27 -11.27 11.92
N PRO A 156 1.94 -10.16 12.30
CA PRO A 156 2.02 -9.78 13.70
C PRO A 156 0.61 -9.60 14.28
N PRO A 157 0.39 -9.96 15.56
CA PRO A 157 -0.87 -9.67 16.22
C PRO A 157 -1.15 -8.18 16.13
N ASP A 158 -2.41 -7.85 15.91
CA ASP A 158 -2.89 -6.46 15.88
C ASP A 158 -2.32 -5.68 17.08
N LYS A 159 -1.64 -4.56 16.79
CA LYS A 159 -0.97 -3.71 17.78
C LYS A 159 -1.97 -3.21 18.84
N TYR A 160 -3.27 -3.21 18.54
CA TYR A 160 -4.33 -2.79 19.45
C TYR A 160 -4.99 -3.92 20.25
N SER A 161 -4.60 -5.18 20.03
CA SER A 161 -5.31 -6.34 20.60
C SER A 161 -4.63 -7.03 21.80
N ILE A 162 -3.53 -6.50 22.36
CA ILE A 162 -2.96 -7.04 23.61
C ILE A 162 -2.68 -5.92 24.62
N SER A 163 -3.37 -6.04 25.75
CA SER A 163 -3.15 -5.35 27.01
C SER A 163 -1.69 -5.45 27.49
N GLY A 164 -1.08 -4.30 27.75
CA GLY A 164 -0.06 -4.09 28.78
C GLY A 164 1.18 -4.98 28.71
N ASP A 165 2.12 -4.64 27.84
CA ASP A 165 3.53 -4.90 28.09
C ASP A 165 4.34 -3.63 27.78
N PRO A 166 5.43 -3.37 28.52
CA PRO A 166 6.06 -2.06 28.55
C PRO A 166 6.74 -1.81 27.21
N VAL A 167 6.41 -0.66 26.62
CA VAL A 167 7.18 -0.02 25.56
C VAL A 167 8.64 -0.10 25.97
N ASN A 168 9.44 -0.88 25.22
CA ASN A 168 10.89 -0.85 25.35
C ASN A 168 11.31 0.53 24.84
N ASP A 169 11.42 1.44 25.81
CA ASP A 169 11.70 2.87 25.75
C ASP A 169 13.12 3.11 25.24
N ASN A 170 13.34 2.77 23.98
CA ASN A 170 14.60 3.02 23.28
C ASN A 170 14.36 3.61 21.88
N ASP A 171 13.12 4.04 21.61
CA ASP A 171 12.81 4.96 20.52
C ASP A 171 12.97 6.39 21.04
N ASP A 172 14.23 6.74 21.29
CA ASP A 172 14.65 8.06 21.73
C ASP A 172 14.10 9.13 20.79
N ASN A 173 12.99 9.78 21.11
CA ASN A 173 12.78 11.24 21.01
C ASN A 173 13.25 12.00 19.73
N TRP A 174 13.18 11.43 18.51
CA TRP A 174 13.65 12.10 17.28
C TRP A 174 12.62 13.03 16.63
N GLU A 175 11.33 12.93 17.00
CA GLU A 175 10.30 13.88 16.55
C GLU A 175 10.71 15.32 16.92
N ASP A 176 11.27 15.48 18.12
CA ASP A 176 11.76 16.77 18.64
C ASP A 176 13.08 17.19 17.99
N GLU A 177 13.99 16.27 17.69
CA GLU A 177 15.32 16.60 17.16
C GLU A 177 15.27 17.03 15.68
N ILE A 178 14.28 16.55 14.92
CA ILE A 178 14.03 16.99 13.53
C ILE A 178 13.37 18.38 13.49
N LEU A 179 12.50 18.72 14.46
CA LEU A 179 11.89 20.04 14.55
C LEU A 179 12.88 21.14 14.93
N VAL A 180 13.90 20.83 15.75
CA VAL A 180 14.93 21.80 16.16
C VAL A 180 15.82 22.23 14.98
N ALA A 181 16.10 21.34 14.03
CA ALA A 181 16.94 21.66 12.86
C ALA A 181 16.28 22.59 11.81
N VAL A 182 14.99 22.89 11.94
CA VAL A 182 14.22 23.75 11.02
C VAL A 182 14.01 25.17 11.58
N ALA A 183 14.34 25.41 12.85
CA ALA A 183 14.06 26.69 13.52
C ALA A 183 15.22 27.71 13.50
N GLU A 184 16.38 27.36 12.93
CA GLU A 184 17.53 28.28 12.86
C GLU A 184 17.60 28.96 11.48
N ASP A 185 16.56 29.71 11.14
CA ASP A 185 16.63 30.74 10.08
C ASP A 185 17.29 31.97 10.68
N GLY A 186 18.61 32.04 10.50
CA GLY A 186 19.47 33.10 11.01
C GLY A 186 19.10 34.46 10.43
N GLU A 187 18.43 35.28 11.22
CA GLU A 187 18.35 36.73 11.03
C GLU A 187 19.17 37.43 12.12
N ASP A 188 20.50 37.35 12.01
CA ASP A 188 21.40 38.32 12.66
C ASP A 188 21.78 39.39 11.62
N ALA A 189 20.98 40.44 11.54
CA ALA A 189 21.33 41.65 10.82
C ALA A 189 22.39 42.43 11.62
N ASP A 190 23.65 42.26 11.25
CA ASP A 190 24.78 43.04 11.76
C ASP A 190 24.63 44.51 11.32
N VAL A 191 24.16 45.38 12.21
CA VAL A 191 24.14 46.84 12.00
C VAL A 191 25.52 47.39 12.36
N VAL A 192 26.47 47.27 11.43
CA VAL A 192 27.73 48.02 11.50
C VAL A 192 27.42 49.47 11.11
N ALA A 193 27.20 50.31 12.13
CA ALA A 193 27.15 51.75 11.95
C ALA A 193 28.53 52.28 11.53
N SER A 194 28.65 52.72 10.28
CA SER A 194 29.80 53.45 9.76
C SER A 194 29.83 54.86 10.35
N ASN A 195 30.70 55.09 11.34
CA ASN A 195 31.11 56.46 11.66
C ASN A 195 32.18 56.89 10.65
N VAL A 196 31.77 57.85 9.84
CA VAL A 196 32.57 58.59 8.85
C VAL A 196 33.70 59.32 9.57
N GLU A 197 34.94 59.01 9.20
CA GLU A 197 36.10 59.88 9.42
C GLU A 197 35.97 61.07 8.45
N ASP A 198 35.81 62.26 9.01
CA ASP A 198 35.93 63.53 8.28
C ASP A 198 37.31 64.12 8.61
N GLU A 199 38.29 63.86 7.74
CA GLU A 199 39.57 64.57 7.70
C GLU A 199 39.69 65.41 6.42
N GLY A 200 39.96 66.70 6.61
CA GLY A 200 40.52 67.63 5.62
C GLY A 200 39.79 68.98 5.60
N HIS A 201 40.43 70.16 5.59
CA HIS A 201 41.82 70.58 5.50
C HIS A 201 41.83 72.11 5.73
N ASP A 202 42.95 72.66 6.23
CA ASP A 202 43.44 74.07 6.25
C ASP A 202 42.48 75.27 6.10
#